data_AF-A0A5D3ATL2-F1
#
_entry.id   AF-A0A5D3ATL2-F1
#
_cell.length_a   1.000
_cell.length_b   1.000
_cell.length_c   1.000
_cell.angle_alpha   90.00
_cell.angle_beta   90.00
_cell.angle_gamma   90.00
#
_symmetry.space_group_name_H-M   'P 1'
#
loop_
_entity.id
_entity.type
_entity.pdbx_description
1 polymer ?
#
loop_
_entity_poly.entity_id
_entity_poly.type
_entity_poly.pdbx_seq_one_letter_code
_entity_poly.pdbx_strand_id
1 'polypeptide(L)'
;MSIVLSLSSLCCSPRHHSQSAQTMSSAYIPLSQRNTWADIQPIQQDDGPAPVVPIMYSEEYRDAMDYFRAISAAAEKSERALELTETIIRMNPAHYTVWQYRFATLIALNKSLEEELQLMNEFAVQNLKSYQVWHHRLLLLSAISPEDPAFEIDYIHRSLLPDPKNYHTWAYLHWLYSNFSTLGRISDAQWKEELAWCEEMLRVDGRNNSAWGWRWFLRVSRPGADLSTGAQKDELDYVLKAIHHIPHNVSAWNYLRGLLKSQSLPLSPLLPSVVPYTGRDNLSPAELESYSFPIPSDVLPKDTPLPVPLALEYLGDALAEQGKLDEAGQVFGDLSVKYDRMRAGYWELKRRQCAEQ
;
A
#
# COMPACT_ATOMS: atom_id res chain seq x y z
N MET A 1 1.97 10.63 -29.79
CA MET A 1 0.75 9.83 -29.99
C MET A 1 0.06 9.77 -28.63
N SER A 2 -0.85 10.71 -28.37
CA SER A 2 -1.40 10.95 -27.04
C SER A 2 -2.54 9.97 -26.76
N ILE A 3 -2.39 9.15 -25.71
CA ILE A 3 -3.48 8.34 -25.18
C ILE A 3 -4.26 9.22 -24.21
N VAL A 4 -5.40 9.73 -24.69
CA VAL A 4 -6.41 10.39 -23.87
C VAL A 4 -7.28 9.28 -23.27
N LEU A 5 -7.11 8.98 -21.98
CA LEU A 5 -8.03 8.12 -21.25
C LEU A 5 -9.30 8.92 -20.93
N SER A 6 -10.36 8.66 -21.71
CA SER A 6 -11.68 9.24 -21.54
C SER A 6 -12.37 8.68 -20.30
N LEU A 7 -12.41 9.47 -19.22
CA LEU A 7 -13.17 9.22 -17.99
C LEU A 7 -14.67 9.56 -18.17
N SER A 8 -15.33 8.95 -19.15
CA SER A 8 -16.75 9.23 -19.42
C SER A 8 -17.46 8.02 -20.00
N SER A 9 -17.97 7.15 -19.11
CA SER A 9 -19.28 6.46 -19.24
C SER A 9 -19.46 5.40 -18.16
N LEU A 10 -19.64 5.81 -16.90
CA LEU A 10 -20.23 4.96 -15.85
C LEU A 10 -21.25 5.78 -15.03
N CYS A 11 -22.20 6.42 -15.73
CA CYS A 11 -23.44 6.89 -15.13
C CYS A 11 -24.58 6.01 -15.66
N CYS A 12 -24.85 4.89 -14.99
CA CYS A 12 -26.10 4.15 -15.17
C CYS A 12 -27.10 4.63 -14.11
N SER A 13 -28.12 5.36 -14.54
CA SER A 13 -29.34 5.62 -13.75
C SER A 13 -30.04 4.31 -13.39
N PRO A 14 -30.72 4.23 -12.22
CA PRO A 14 -31.40 3.01 -11.80
C PRO A 14 -32.69 2.82 -12.60
N ARG A 15 -32.74 1.81 -13.48
CA ARG A 15 -34.00 1.30 -14.02
C ARG A 15 -34.60 0.34 -13.00
N HIS A 16 -35.78 0.68 -12.50
CA HIS A 16 -36.63 -0.27 -11.78
C HIS A 16 -36.98 -1.45 -12.69
N HIS A 17 -36.29 -2.58 -12.49
CA HIS A 17 -36.76 -3.87 -12.96
C HIS A 17 -37.41 -4.61 -11.79
N SER A 18 -38.75 -4.64 -11.80
CA SER A 18 -39.51 -5.67 -11.09
C SER A 18 -39.27 -7.00 -11.79
N GLN A 19 -38.28 -7.76 -11.32
CA GLN A 19 -38.15 -9.18 -11.64
C GLN A 19 -38.41 -9.96 -10.36
N SER A 20 -39.51 -10.70 -10.36
CA SER A 20 -39.83 -11.73 -9.39
C SER A 20 -38.69 -12.76 -9.38
N ALA A 21 -37.85 -12.69 -8.35
CA ALA A 21 -36.88 -13.73 -8.07
C ALA A 21 -37.62 -14.97 -7.56
N GLN A 22 -37.83 -15.95 -8.45
CA GLN A 22 -38.04 -17.33 -8.05
C GLN A 22 -36.71 -17.85 -7.51
N THR A 23 -36.54 -17.83 -6.19
CA THR A 23 -35.48 -18.53 -5.48
C THR A 23 -35.75 -20.04 -5.56
N MET A 24 -35.24 -20.69 -6.61
CA MET A 24 -34.97 -22.12 -6.53
C MET A 24 -33.71 -22.30 -5.67
N SER A 25 -33.91 -22.43 -4.35
CA SER A 25 -32.91 -23.04 -3.48
C SER A 25 -32.78 -24.50 -3.91
N SER A 26 -31.70 -24.85 -4.61
CA SER A 26 -31.30 -26.25 -4.65
C SER A 26 -30.89 -26.61 -3.22
N ALA A 27 -31.52 -27.63 -2.64
CA ALA A 27 -31.13 -28.11 -1.33
C ALA A 27 -29.68 -28.61 -1.40
N TYR A 28 -28.84 -28.17 -0.47
CA TYR A 28 -27.48 -28.68 -0.33
C TYR A 28 -27.49 -30.20 -0.17
N ILE A 29 -26.60 -30.91 -0.88
CA ILE A 29 -26.46 -32.36 -0.78
C ILE A 29 -25.23 -32.66 0.06
N PRO A 30 -25.37 -33.27 1.26
CA PRO A 30 -24.24 -33.65 2.10
C PRO A 30 -23.20 -34.48 1.36
N LEU A 31 -21.92 -34.28 1.65
CA LEU A 31 -20.80 -35.01 1.05
C LEU A 31 -20.93 -36.53 1.27
N SER A 32 -21.49 -36.94 2.41
CA SER A 32 -21.80 -38.35 2.72
C SER A 32 -22.78 -39.02 1.76
N GLN A 33 -23.59 -38.25 1.02
CA GLN A 33 -24.54 -38.77 0.03
C GLN A 33 -23.98 -38.72 -1.40
N ARG A 34 -22.77 -38.18 -1.59
CA ARG A 34 -22.13 -38.08 -2.91
C ARG A 34 -21.22 -39.30 -3.11
N ASN A 35 -21.48 -40.08 -4.16
CA ASN A 35 -20.70 -41.30 -4.45
C ASN A 35 -19.19 -41.06 -4.55
N THR A 36 -18.75 -39.87 -4.94
CA THR A 36 -17.33 -39.48 -5.04
C THR A 36 -16.61 -39.34 -3.69
N TRP A 37 -17.36 -39.37 -2.58
CA TRP A 37 -16.87 -39.22 -1.20
C TRP A 37 -17.19 -40.44 -0.32
N ALA A 38 -17.76 -41.51 -0.89
CA ALA A 38 -18.23 -42.68 -0.15
C ALA A 38 -17.11 -43.48 0.54
N ASP A 39 -15.87 -43.35 0.07
CA ASP A 39 -14.67 -43.97 0.64
C ASP A 39 -14.05 -43.15 1.79
N ILE A 40 -14.51 -41.93 2.03
CA ILE A 40 -13.98 -41.04 3.06
C ILE A 40 -14.90 -41.02 4.27
N GLN A 41 -14.36 -41.42 5.42
CA GLN A 41 -15.00 -41.24 6.71
C GLN A 41 -14.68 -39.83 7.26
N PRO A 42 -15.68 -38.94 7.46
CA PRO A 42 -15.45 -37.60 7.98
C PRO A 42 -14.86 -37.62 9.41
N ILE A 43 -13.96 -36.68 9.70
CA ILE A 43 -13.38 -36.48 11.04
C ILE A 43 -13.96 -35.22 11.65
N GLN A 44 -14.66 -35.36 12.77
CA GLN A 44 -15.24 -34.23 13.49
C GLN A 44 -14.18 -33.29 14.09
N GLN A 45 -14.54 -32.03 14.28
CA GLN A 45 -13.69 -31.08 15.00
C GLN A 45 -13.55 -31.50 16.46
N ASP A 46 -12.30 -31.58 16.94
CA ASP A 46 -12.02 -31.86 18.36
C ASP A 46 -11.91 -30.56 19.15
N ASP A 47 -13.07 -30.03 19.55
CA ASP A 47 -13.19 -28.82 20.38
C ASP A 47 -13.10 -29.13 21.89
N GLY A 48 -12.96 -30.40 22.27
CA GLY A 48 -13.05 -30.85 23.65
C GLY A 48 -14.47 -30.74 24.25
N PRO A 49 -14.63 -31.01 25.57
CA PRO A 49 -15.95 -31.15 26.19
C PRO A 49 -16.67 -29.82 26.49
N ALA A 50 -15.97 -28.70 26.57
CA ALA A 50 -16.54 -27.39 26.93
C ALA A 50 -15.80 -26.24 26.22
N PRO A 51 -15.92 -26.11 24.89
CA PRO A 51 -15.19 -25.09 24.15
C PRO A 51 -15.72 -23.68 24.47
N VAL A 52 -14.79 -22.74 24.56
CA VAL A 52 -15.11 -21.30 24.57
C VAL A 52 -15.12 -20.77 23.14
N VAL A 53 -15.91 -19.71 22.90
CA VAL A 53 -16.11 -19.09 21.57
C VAL A 53 -16.50 -20.05 20.42
N PRO A 54 -17.39 -21.04 20.63
CA PRO A 54 -17.80 -21.92 19.56
C PRO A 54 -18.55 -21.14 18.48
N ILE A 55 -18.23 -21.45 17.22
CA ILE A 55 -18.94 -20.89 16.07
C ILE A 55 -20.05 -21.87 15.71
N MET A 56 -21.28 -21.36 15.59
CA MET A 56 -22.41 -22.14 15.08
C MET A 56 -22.29 -22.26 13.55
N TYR A 57 -21.43 -23.17 13.09
CA TYR A 57 -21.18 -23.39 11.66
C TYR A 57 -22.46 -23.76 10.90
N SER A 58 -22.55 -23.30 9.65
CA SER A 58 -23.57 -23.82 8.74
C SER A 58 -23.36 -25.32 8.48
N GLU A 59 -24.38 -25.99 7.96
CA GLU A 59 -24.28 -27.41 7.60
C GLU A 59 -23.17 -27.63 6.57
N GLU A 60 -23.11 -26.77 5.56
CA GLU A 60 -22.15 -26.84 4.46
C GLU A 60 -20.71 -26.64 4.93
N TYR A 61 -20.47 -25.66 5.81
CA TYR A 61 -19.12 -25.39 6.31
C TYR A 61 -18.64 -26.52 7.23
N ARG A 62 -19.51 -27.01 8.12
CA ARG A 62 -19.18 -28.12 9.01
C ARG A 62 -18.88 -29.39 8.23
N ASP A 63 -19.74 -29.76 7.27
CA ASP A 63 -19.56 -30.95 6.44
C ASP A 63 -18.27 -30.85 5.61
N ALA A 64 -18.02 -29.71 4.95
CA ALA A 64 -16.78 -29.50 4.21
C ALA A 64 -15.52 -29.61 5.10
N MET A 65 -15.55 -29.04 6.30
CA MET A 65 -14.43 -29.12 7.24
C MET A 65 -14.22 -30.51 7.84
N ASP A 66 -15.29 -31.27 8.08
CA ASP A 66 -15.21 -32.65 8.55
C ASP A 66 -14.50 -33.55 7.51
N TYR A 67 -14.85 -33.38 6.23
CA TYR A 67 -14.18 -34.08 5.12
C TYR A 67 -12.76 -33.56 4.88
N PHE A 68 -12.51 -32.26 5.03
CA PHE A 68 -11.15 -31.70 4.90
C PHE A 68 -10.21 -32.25 5.96
N ARG A 69 -10.67 -32.40 7.21
CA ARG A 69 -9.89 -33.05 8.28
C ARG A 69 -9.51 -34.48 7.90
N ALA A 70 -10.44 -35.25 7.33
CA ALA A 70 -10.16 -36.61 6.87
C ALA A 70 -9.13 -36.64 5.72
N ILE A 71 -9.34 -35.82 4.68
CA ILE A 71 -8.43 -35.68 3.54
C ILE A 71 -7.03 -35.27 3.98
N SER A 72 -6.93 -34.28 4.86
CA SER A 72 -5.67 -33.75 5.36
C SER A 72 -4.93 -34.76 6.22
N ALA A 73 -5.63 -35.49 7.09
CA ALA A 73 -5.05 -36.56 7.92
C ALA A 73 -4.50 -37.72 7.07
N ALA A 74 -5.16 -38.06 5.95
CA ALA A 74 -4.68 -39.05 5.00
C ALA A 74 -3.61 -38.52 4.03
N ALA A 75 -3.30 -37.21 4.09
CA ALA A 75 -2.42 -36.50 3.16
C ALA A 75 -2.79 -36.67 1.67
N GLU A 76 -4.07 -36.91 1.36
CA GLU A 76 -4.55 -37.17 0.00
C GLU A 76 -4.36 -35.92 -0.91
N LYS A 77 -3.71 -36.10 -2.06
CA LYS A 77 -3.57 -35.08 -3.12
C LYS A 77 -4.35 -35.54 -4.34
N SER A 78 -5.56 -35.02 -4.51
CA SER A 78 -6.51 -35.44 -5.55
C SER A 78 -7.33 -34.27 -6.07
N GLU A 79 -7.98 -34.42 -7.23
CA GLU A 79 -8.85 -33.38 -7.79
C GLU A 79 -10.02 -33.04 -6.83
N ARG A 80 -10.63 -34.05 -6.18
CA ARG A 80 -11.69 -33.81 -5.19
C ARG A 80 -11.20 -33.04 -3.96
N ALA A 81 -9.95 -33.26 -3.54
CA ALA A 81 -9.35 -32.49 -2.46
C ALA A 81 -9.17 -31.03 -2.89
N LEU A 82 -8.75 -30.79 -4.14
CA LEU A 82 -8.60 -29.45 -4.69
C LEU A 82 -9.95 -28.72 -4.76
N GLU A 83 -11.00 -29.36 -5.29
CA GLU A 83 -12.37 -28.81 -5.32
C GLU A 83 -12.91 -28.51 -3.90
N LEU A 84 -12.65 -29.40 -2.94
CA LEU A 84 -13.04 -29.20 -1.54
C LEU A 84 -12.34 -27.97 -0.93
N THR A 85 -11.04 -27.80 -1.18
CA THR A 85 -10.33 -26.63 -0.67
C THR A 85 -10.89 -25.33 -1.23
N GLU A 86 -11.28 -25.28 -2.51
CA GLU A 86 -11.93 -24.10 -3.10
C GLU A 86 -13.25 -23.78 -2.41
N THR A 87 -14.08 -24.81 -2.20
CA THR A 87 -15.38 -24.68 -1.52
C THR A 87 -15.19 -24.04 -0.14
N ILE A 88 -14.19 -24.49 0.63
CA ILE A 88 -13.92 -23.98 1.97
C ILE A 88 -13.38 -22.55 1.94
N ILE A 89 -12.43 -22.21 1.08
CA ILE A 89 -11.87 -20.84 1.01
C ILE A 89 -12.88 -19.82 0.47
N ARG A 90 -13.88 -20.23 -0.31
CA ARG A 90 -15.00 -19.35 -0.69
C ARG A 90 -15.89 -19.00 0.51
N MET A 91 -16.03 -19.90 1.49
CA MET A 91 -16.76 -19.66 2.73
C MET A 91 -15.91 -18.93 3.79
N ASN A 92 -14.62 -19.27 3.89
CA ASN A 92 -13.68 -18.65 4.82
C ASN A 92 -12.33 -18.35 4.13
N PRO A 93 -12.20 -17.19 3.46
CA PRO A 93 -10.97 -16.80 2.76
C PRO A 93 -9.76 -16.61 3.68
N ALA A 94 -9.95 -16.57 5.01
CA ALA A 94 -8.88 -16.42 5.99
C ALA A 94 -8.34 -17.76 6.50
N HIS A 95 -8.89 -18.90 6.06
CA HIS A 95 -8.48 -20.22 6.55
C HIS A 95 -7.10 -20.65 6.00
N TYR A 96 -6.03 -20.19 6.65
CA TYR A 96 -4.65 -20.39 6.21
C TYR A 96 -4.24 -21.86 6.05
N THR A 97 -4.73 -22.78 6.90
CA THR A 97 -4.47 -24.23 6.77
C THR A 97 -4.97 -24.79 5.44
N VAL A 98 -6.15 -24.36 5.00
CA VAL A 98 -6.75 -24.83 3.73
C VAL A 98 -6.00 -24.25 2.55
N TRP A 99 -5.60 -22.98 2.61
CA TRP A 99 -4.73 -22.36 1.60
C TRP A 99 -3.38 -23.08 1.45
N GLN A 100 -2.76 -23.46 2.57
CA GLN A 100 -1.52 -24.23 2.56
C GLN A 100 -1.74 -25.59 1.89
N TYR A 101 -2.82 -26.28 2.23
CA TYR A 101 -3.14 -27.59 1.66
C TYR A 101 -3.46 -27.50 0.16
N ARG A 102 -4.16 -26.45 -0.25
CA ARG A 102 -4.48 -26.15 -1.64
C ARG A 102 -3.21 -25.99 -2.47
N PHE A 103 -2.27 -25.13 -2.04
CA PHE A 103 -1.00 -24.94 -2.74
C PHE A 103 -0.22 -26.24 -2.88
N ALA A 104 -0.09 -27.01 -1.80
CA ALA A 104 0.57 -28.32 -1.84
C ALA A 104 -0.11 -29.30 -2.82
N THR A 105 -1.44 -29.25 -2.94
CA THR A 105 -2.21 -30.08 -3.86
C THR A 105 -2.05 -29.65 -5.31
N LEU A 106 -2.05 -28.35 -5.60
CA LEU A 106 -1.77 -27.81 -6.93
C LEU A 106 -0.42 -28.30 -7.47
N ILE A 107 0.62 -28.25 -6.62
CA ILE A 107 1.97 -28.71 -6.98
C ILE A 107 1.99 -30.23 -7.17
N ALA A 108 1.42 -31.00 -6.24
CA ALA A 108 1.43 -32.47 -6.32
C ALA A 108 0.70 -33.02 -7.55
N LEU A 109 -0.38 -32.34 -7.98
CA LEU A 109 -1.16 -32.70 -9.16
C LEU A 109 -0.63 -32.07 -10.45
N ASN A 110 0.42 -31.25 -10.39
CA ASN A 110 0.97 -30.51 -11.53
C ASN A 110 -0.12 -29.74 -12.30
N LYS A 111 -0.98 -29.03 -11.56
CA LYS A 111 -2.05 -28.18 -12.13
C LYS A 111 -1.46 -26.93 -12.78
N SER A 112 -2.19 -26.31 -13.71
CA SER A 112 -1.81 -24.99 -14.23
C SER A 112 -1.91 -23.96 -13.11
N LEU A 113 -0.80 -23.32 -12.79
CA LEU A 113 -0.75 -22.25 -11.80
C LEU A 113 -1.28 -20.93 -12.39
N GLU A 114 -1.26 -20.79 -13.71
CA GLU A 114 -1.86 -19.68 -14.44
C GLU A 114 -3.39 -19.70 -14.36
N GLU A 115 -4.01 -20.88 -14.47
CA GLU A 115 -5.45 -21.05 -14.21
C GLU A 115 -5.79 -20.69 -12.75
N GLU A 116 -4.95 -21.09 -11.79
CA GLU A 116 -5.14 -20.71 -10.39
C GLU A 116 -4.97 -19.18 -10.18
N LEU A 117 -4.05 -18.53 -10.88
CA LEU A 117 -3.95 -17.06 -10.85
C LEU A 117 -5.21 -16.37 -11.37
N GLN A 118 -5.86 -16.94 -12.38
CA GLN A 118 -7.15 -16.43 -12.87
C GLN A 118 -8.22 -16.58 -11.80
N LEU A 119 -8.28 -17.71 -11.10
CA LEU A 119 -9.14 -17.88 -9.93
C LEU A 119 -8.85 -16.81 -8.87
N MET A 120 -7.58 -16.52 -8.59
CA MET A 120 -7.20 -15.46 -7.64
C MET A 120 -7.69 -14.07 -8.06
N ASN A 121 -7.85 -13.80 -9.36
CA ASN A 121 -8.44 -12.55 -9.83
C ASN A 121 -9.90 -12.40 -9.36
N GLU A 122 -10.68 -13.48 -9.40
CA GLU A 122 -12.05 -13.50 -8.88
C GLU A 122 -12.10 -13.28 -7.37
N PHE A 123 -11.22 -13.97 -6.63
CA PHE A 123 -11.12 -13.84 -5.18
C PHE A 123 -10.71 -12.44 -4.76
N ALA A 124 -9.80 -11.80 -5.48
CA ALA A 124 -9.41 -10.43 -5.18
C ALA A 124 -10.62 -9.50 -5.28
N VAL A 125 -11.41 -9.55 -6.36
CA VAL A 125 -12.61 -8.70 -6.51
C VAL A 125 -13.60 -8.88 -5.36
N GLN A 126 -13.81 -10.13 -4.92
CA GLN A 126 -14.79 -10.47 -3.88
C GLN A 126 -14.26 -10.26 -2.45
N ASN A 127 -12.94 -10.37 -2.25
CA ASN A 127 -12.30 -10.49 -0.93
C ASN A 127 -10.96 -9.73 -0.86
N LEU A 128 -10.92 -8.47 -1.34
CA LEU A 128 -9.72 -7.60 -1.44
C LEU A 128 -8.86 -7.43 -0.16
N LYS A 129 -9.33 -7.92 0.99
CA LYS A 129 -8.72 -7.71 2.32
C LYS A 129 -8.22 -8.98 3.02
N SER A 130 -8.22 -10.15 2.36
CA SER A 130 -7.63 -11.36 2.95
C SER A 130 -6.11 -11.41 2.68
N TYR A 131 -5.31 -11.57 3.75
CA TYR A 131 -3.86 -11.77 3.66
C TYR A 131 -3.52 -13.03 2.85
N GLN A 132 -4.33 -14.09 3.02
CA GLN A 132 -4.08 -15.39 2.41
C GLN A 132 -4.22 -15.35 0.89
N VAL A 133 -5.13 -14.53 0.33
CA VAL A 133 -5.27 -14.38 -1.12
C VAL A 133 -4.00 -13.77 -1.73
N TRP A 134 -3.50 -12.68 -1.15
CA TRP A 134 -2.26 -12.03 -1.61
C TRP A 134 -1.03 -12.93 -1.41
N HIS A 135 -0.95 -13.65 -0.29
CA HIS A 135 0.14 -14.60 -0.07
C HIS A 135 0.08 -15.79 -1.03
N HIS A 136 -1.10 -16.33 -1.32
CA HIS A 136 -1.24 -17.42 -2.29
C HIS A 136 -0.83 -16.97 -3.69
N ARG A 137 -1.23 -15.77 -4.10
CA ARG A 137 -0.80 -15.15 -5.36
C ARG A 137 0.74 -15.01 -5.46
N LEU A 138 1.38 -14.62 -4.36
CA LEU A 138 2.84 -14.58 -4.23
C LEU A 138 3.48 -15.95 -4.44
N LEU A 139 2.95 -17.00 -3.81
CA LEU A 139 3.45 -18.37 -3.98
C LEU A 139 3.30 -18.86 -5.42
N LEU A 140 2.16 -18.56 -6.05
CA LEU A 140 1.91 -18.89 -7.46
C LEU A 140 2.93 -18.20 -8.38
N LEU A 141 3.12 -16.88 -8.27
CA LEU A 141 4.10 -16.16 -9.09
C LEU A 141 5.54 -16.63 -8.81
N SER A 142 5.85 -17.00 -7.57
CA SER A 142 7.17 -17.55 -7.22
C SER A 142 7.42 -18.91 -7.90
N ALA A 143 6.39 -19.75 -7.99
CA ALA A 143 6.48 -21.06 -8.62
C ALA A 143 6.45 -20.98 -10.16
N ILE A 144 5.59 -20.12 -10.73
CA ILE A 144 5.55 -19.85 -12.19
C ILE A 144 6.87 -19.21 -12.63
N SER A 145 7.39 -18.26 -11.84
CA SER A 145 8.64 -17.55 -12.08
C SER A 145 8.75 -17.03 -13.53
N PRO A 146 7.78 -16.22 -14.00
CA PRO A 146 7.77 -15.75 -15.39
C PRO A 146 9.05 -14.96 -15.72
N GLU A 147 9.49 -15.05 -16.97
CA GLU A 147 10.62 -14.24 -17.48
C GLU A 147 10.27 -12.75 -17.56
N ASP A 148 8.99 -12.43 -17.81
CA ASP A 148 8.47 -11.06 -17.79
C ASP A 148 7.22 -10.97 -16.90
N PRO A 149 7.26 -10.25 -15.75
CA PRO A 149 6.13 -10.11 -14.85
C PRO A 149 5.16 -8.96 -15.22
N ALA A 150 5.29 -8.34 -16.40
CA ALA A 150 4.47 -7.19 -16.82
C ALA A 150 2.95 -7.41 -16.67
N PHE A 151 2.44 -8.58 -17.06
CA PHE A 151 1.01 -8.88 -16.96
C PHE A 151 0.48 -8.80 -15.52
N GLU A 152 1.34 -9.14 -14.55
CA GLU A 152 1.01 -9.13 -13.14
C GLU A 152 1.11 -7.71 -12.57
N ILE A 153 2.11 -6.93 -13.00
CA ILE A 153 2.21 -5.50 -12.70
C ILE A 153 0.92 -4.77 -13.14
N ASP A 154 0.47 -5.00 -14.38
CA ASP A 154 -0.76 -4.43 -14.94
C ASP A 154 -2.01 -4.84 -14.15
N TYR A 155 -2.04 -6.06 -13.63
CA TYR A 155 -3.12 -6.51 -12.75
C TYR A 155 -3.13 -5.72 -11.44
N ILE A 156 -1.96 -5.53 -10.81
CA ILE A 156 -1.83 -4.81 -9.55
C ILE A 156 -2.19 -3.33 -9.70
N HIS A 157 -1.72 -2.67 -10.76
CA HIS A 157 -2.09 -1.28 -11.06
C HIS A 157 -3.61 -1.12 -11.17
N ARG A 158 -4.29 -2.01 -11.89
CA ARG A 158 -5.76 -2.00 -12.00
C ARG A 158 -6.43 -2.28 -10.66
N SER A 159 -5.89 -3.20 -9.86
CA SER A 159 -6.43 -3.53 -8.53
C SER A 159 -6.31 -2.37 -7.54
N LEU A 160 -5.34 -1.47 -7.72
CA LEU A 160 -5.17 -0.30 -6.87
C LEU A 160 -6.12 0.85 -7.24
N LEU A 161 -6.73 0.85 -8.43
CA LEU A 161 -7.66 1.92 -8.81
C LEU A 161 -8.87 2.06 -7.87
N PRO A 162 -9.61 1.00 -7.52
CA PRO A 162 -10.75 1.10 -6.61
C PRO A 162 -10.35 1.21 -5.13
N ASP A 163 -9.14 0.76 -4.75
CA ASP A 163 -8.61 0.81 -3.37
C ASP A 163 -7.14 1.26 -3.37
N PRO A 164 -6.87 2.55 -3.61
CA PRO A 164 -5.51 3.07 -3.86
C PRO A 164 -4.60 3.07 -2.65
N LYS A 165 -5.13 2.66 -1.48
CA LYS A 165 -4.40 2.59 -0.20
C LYS A 165 -4.40 1.18 0.38
N ASN A 166 -4.76 0.16 -0.41
CA ASN A 166 -4.71 -1.23 0.03
C ASN A 166 -3.28 -1.65 0.41
N TYR A 167 -3.03 -1.84 1.70
CA TYR A 167 -1.70 -2.11 2.21
C TYR A 167 -1.10 -3.41 1.65
N HIS A 168 -1.91 -4.47 1.51
CA HIS A 168 -1.44 -5.76 1.02
C HIS A 168 -1.05 -5.70 -0.46
N THR A 169 -1.83 -4.98 -1.28
CA THR A 169 -1.55 -4.79 -2.69
C THR A 169 -0.26 -4.00 -2.91
N TRP A 170 -0.03 -2.91 -2.15
CA TRP A 170 1.24 -2.18 -2.19
C TRP A 170 2.41 -3.06 -1.73
N ALA A 171 2.28 -3.77 -0.61
CA ALA A 171 3.32 -4.69 -0.14
C ALA A 171 3.65 -5.79 -1.17
N TYR A 172 2.64 -6.30 -1.86
CA TYR A 172 2.81 -7.26 -2.95
C TYR A 172 3.55 -6.66 -4.15
N LEU A 173 3.23 -5.42 -4.54
CA LEU A 173 3.96 -4.70 -5.60
C LEU A 173 5.44 -4.52 -5.26
N HIS A 174 5.75 -4.15 -4.01
CA HIS A 174 7.13 -4.10 -3.52
C HIS A 174 7.83 -5.47 -3.62
N TRP A 175 7.17 -6.54 -3.19
CA TRP A 175 7.71 -7.89 -3.31
C TRP A 175 7.95 -8.27 -4.78
N LEU A 176 7.00 -8.01 -5.68
CA LEU A 176 7.09 -8.36 -7.08
C LEU A 176 8.30 -7.70 -7.73
N TYR A 177 8.41 -6.36 -7.64
CA TYR A 177 9.55 -5.65 -8.19
C TYR A 177 10.87 -6.07 -7.54
N SER A 178 10.90 -6.28 -6.22
CA SER A 178 12.10 -6.72 -5.53
C SER A 178 12.53 -8.12 -5.98
N ASN A 179 11.61 -9.07 -6.03
CA ASN A 179 11.89 -10.45 -6.42
C ASN A 179 12.37 -10.53 -7.87
N PHE A 180 11.60 -10.01 -8.82
CA PHE A 180 11.94 -10.12 -10.23
C PHE A 180 13.15 -9.25 -10.64
N SER A 181 13.43 -8.14 -9.94
CA SER A 181 14.66 -7.39 -10.18
C SER A 181 15.91 -8.13 -9.72
N THR A 182 15.87 -8.89 -8.62
CA THR A 182 17.00 -9.74 -8.21
C THR A 182 17.31 -10.86 -9.22
N LEU A 183 16.31 -11.24 -10.02
CA LEU A 183 16.45 -12.20 -11.12
C LEU A 183 16.88 -11.53 -12.44
N GLY A 184 17.09 -10.21 -12.46
CA GLY A 184 17.43 -9.46 -13.68
C GLY A 184 16.27 -9.32 -14.67
N ARG A 185 15.02 -9.50 -14.21
CA ARG A 185 13.80 -9.56 -15.05
C ARG A 185 12.96 -8.28 -15.04
N ILE A 186 13.49 -7.19 -14.46
CA ILE A 186 12.89 -5.86 -14.56
C ILE A 186 13.84 -4.96 -15.35
N SER A 187 13.41 -4.57 -16.55
CA SER A 187 14.18 -3.73 -17.45
C SER A 187 14.17 -2.24 -17.04
N ASP A 188 15.12 -1.46 -17.54
CA ASP A 188 15.13 0.00 -17.37
C ASP A 188 13.87 0.68 -17.92
N ALA A 189 13.26 0.11 -18.97
CA ALA A 189 12.01 0.60 -19.52
C ALA A 189 10.86 0.43 -18.51
N GLN A 190 10.73 -0.76 -17.93
CA GLN A 190 9.72 -1.05 -16.90
C GLN A 190 9.92 -0.18 -15.64
N TRP A 191 11.16 0.09 -15.22
CA TRP A 191 11.42 1.03 -14.12
C TRP A 191 10.95 2.46 -14.43
N LYS A 192 11.14 2.93 -15.66
CA LYS A 192 10.69 4.26 -16.10
C LYS A 192 9.17 4.34 -16.18
N GLU A 193 8.54 3.32 -16.74
CA GLU A 193 7.07 3.21 -16.81
C GLU A 193 6.46 3.16 -15.41
N GLU A 194 7.08 2.43 -14.48
CA GLU A 194 6.59 2.34 -13.10
C GLU A 194 6.69 3.67 -12.35
N LEU A 195 7.77 4.42 -12.58
CA LEU A 195 7.89 5.78 -12.05
C LEU A 195 6.81 6.70 -12.63
N ALA A 196 6.56 6.63 -13.94
CA ALA A 196 5.52 7.43 -14.58
C ALA A 196 4.12 7.09 -14.02
N TRP A 197 3.84 5.80 -13.79
CA TRP A 197 2.61 5.35 -13.14
C TRP A 197 2.50 5.87 -11.70
N CYS A 198 3.59 5.79 -10.92
CA CYS A 198 3.64 6.34 -9.56
C CYS A 198 3.38 7.86 -9.54
N GLU A 199 3.90 8.60 -10.52
CA GLU A 199 3.67 10.04 -10.66
C GLU A 199 2.22 10.35 -11.00
N GLU A 200 1.57 9.54 -11.84
CA GLU A 200 0.15 9.65 -12.13
C GLU A 200 -0.71 9.37 -10.88
N MET A 201 -0.36 8.36 -10.07
CA MET A 201 -1.04 8.08 -8.80
C MET A 201 -0.95 9.27 -7.82
N LEU A 202 0.22 9.93 -7.74
CA LEU A 202 0.42 11.13 -6.95
C LEU A 202 -0.27 12.38 -7.55
N ARG A 203 -0.42 12.44 -8.87
CA ARG A 203 -1.19 13.49 -9.55
C ARG A 203 -2.69 13.36 -9.23
N VAL A 204 -3.21 12.14 -9.16
CA VAL A 204 -4.62 11.84 -8.83
C VAL A 204 -4.92 12.12 -7.36
N ASP A 205 -4.09 11.63 -6.42
CA ASP A 205 -4.16 11.95 -4.99
C ASP A 205 -2.77 12.19 -4.41
N GLY A 206 -2.36 13.46 -4.36
CA GLY A 206 -1.07 13.85 -3.78
C GLY A 206 -0.95 13.55 -2.28
N ARG A 207 -2.06 13.24 -1.58
CA ARG A 207 -2.07 12.83 -0.17
C ARG A 207 -2.01 11.30 -0.01
N ASN A 208 -1.91 10.53 -1.10
CA ASN A 208 -1.74 9.09 -1.03
C ASN A 208 -0.35 8.72 -0.51
N ASN A 209 -0.22 8.50 0.80
CA ASN A 209 1.05 8.15 1.43
C ASN A 209 1.60 6.79 0.96
N SER A 210 0.76 5.88 0.48
CA SER A 210 1.24 4.61 -0.10
C SER A 210 1.99 4.86 -1.42
N ALA A 211 1.49 5.76 -2.27
CA ALA A 211 2.19 6.18 -3.49
C ALA A 211 3.49 6.95 -3.18
N TRP A 212 3.53 7.76 -2.12
CA TRP A 212 4.80 8.36 -1.65
C TRP A 212 5.80 7.31 -1.16
N GLY A 213 5.33 6.28 -0.45
CA GLY A 213 6.16 5.14 -0.05
C GLY A 213 6.68 4.36 -1.27
N TRP A 214 5.87 4.22 -2.32
CA TRP A 214 6.29 3.60 -3.56
C TRP A 214 7.33 4.44 -4.32
N ARG A 215 7.12 5.76 -4.39
CA ARG A 215 8.11 6.68 -4.95
C ARG A 215 9.44 6.60 -4.21
N TRP A 216 9.41 6.51 -2.87
CA TRP A 216 10.61 6.29 -2.06
C TRP A 216 11.35 5.02 -2.46
N PHE A 217 10.63 3.91 -2.65
CA PHE A 217 11.24 2.68 -3.15
C PHE A 217 11.89 2.87 -4.52
N LEU A 218 11.17 3.44 -5.48
CA LEU A 218 11.65 3.62 -6.86
C LEU A 218 12.86 4.56 -6.98
N ARG A 219 12.87 5.64 -6.18
CA ARG A 219 13.82 6.76 -6.29
C ARG A 219 14.95 6.72 -5.26
N VAL A 220 14.76 6.02 -4.13
CA VAL A 220 15.70 6.06 -3.01
C VAL A 220 16.15 4.68 -2.57
N SER A 221 15.24 3.79 -2.18
CA SER A 221 15.63 2.59 -1.40
C SER A 221 15.86 1.31 -2.20
N ARG A 222 15.39 1.21 -3.45
CA ARG A 222 15.64 0.00 -4.26
C ARG A 222 17.12 -0.11 -4.65
N PRO A 223 17.67 -1.33 -4.79
CA PRO A 223 18.94 -1.52 -5.49
C PRO A 223 18.87 -0.95 -6.91
N GLY A 224 19.90 -0.20 -7.31
CA GLY A 224 19.98 0.44 -8.63
C GLY A 224 19.17 1.73 -8.79
N ALA A 225 18.69 2.33 -7.69
CA ALA A 225 18.19 3.72 -7.72
C ALA A 225 19.35 4.69 -8.04
N ASP A 226 19.09 5.69 -8.89
CA ASP A 226 20.06 6.74 -9.19
C ASP A 226 20.08 7.77 -8.05
N LEU A 227 21.19 7.78 -7.31
CA LEU A 227 21.44 8.70 -6.19
C LEU A 227 22.50 9.75 -6.53
N SER A 228 22.74 10.00 -7.83
CA SER A 228 23.63 11.08 -8.27
C SER A 228 23.12 12.45 -7.80
N THR A 229 24.02 13.44 -7.75
CA THR A 229 23.67 14.81 -7.36
C THR A 229 22.61 15.42 -8.28
N GLY A 230 22.58 15.05 -9.57
CA GLY A 230 21.54 15.45 -10.51
C GLY A 230 20.17 14.87 -10.11
N ALA A 231 20.09 13.56 -9.91
CA ALA A 231 18.86 12.88 -9.50
C ALA A 231 18.35 13.35 -8.12
N GLN A 232 19.26 13.63 -7.19
CA GLN A 232 18.96 14.23 -5.88
C GLN A 232 18.34 15.62 -6.03
N LYS A 233 18.92 16.49 -6.87
CA LYS A 233 18.37 17.84 -7.13
C LYS A 233 16.97 17.74 -7.74
N ASP A 234 16.78 16.86 -8.72
CA ASP A 234 15.48 16.64 -9.37
C ASP A 234 14.43 16.13 -8.38
N GLU A 235 14.82 15.26 -7.45
CA GLU A 235 13.91 14.73 -6.43
C GLU A 235 13.52 15.78 -5.38
N LEU A 236 14.46 16.65 -5.00
CA LEU A 236 14.18 17.82 -4.15
C LEU A 236 13.24 18.81 -4.86
N ASP A 237 13.47 19.09 -6.14
CA ASP A 237 12.58 19.92 -6.96
C ASP A 237 11.16 19.33 -7.03
N TYR A 238 11.04 18.01 -7.22
CA TYR A 238 9.74 17.32 -7.24
C TYR A 238 8.97 17.47 -5.93
N VAL A 239 9.60 17.17 -4.79
CA VAL A 239 8.90 17.23 -3.49
C VAL A 239 8.56 18.66 -3.09
N LEU A 240 9.41 19.64 -3.42
CA LEU A 240 9.12 21.06 -3.18
C LEU A 240 7.94 21.53 -4.03
N LYS A 241 7.86 21.16 -5.32
CA LYS A 241 6.67 21.41 -6.15
C LYS A 241 5.42 20.79 -5.56
N ALA A 242 5.50 19.58 -5.00
CA ALA A 242 4.37 18.94 -4.33
C ALA A 242 3.93 19.67 -3.05
N ILE A 243 4.87 20.18 -2.25
CA ILE A 243 4.59 21.04 -1.09
C ILE A 243 3.94 22.34 -1.55
N HIS A 244 4.45 22.99 -2.61
CA HIS A 244 3.86 24.22 -3.12
C HIS A 244 2.45 24.03 -3.66
N HIS A 245 2.18 22.87 -4.26
CA HIS A 245 0.85 22.52 -4.72
C HIS A 245 -0.13 22.25 -3.56
N ILE A 246 0.31 21.57 -2.50
CA ILE A 246 -0.52 21.24 -1.33
C ILE A 246 0.27 21.49 -0.04
N PRO A 247 0.33 22.75 0.46
CA PRO A 247 1.20 23.11 1.58
C PRO A 247 0.91 22.36 2.89
N HIS A 248 -0.32 21.90 3.09
CA HIS A 248 -0.73 21.14 4.29
C HIS A 248 -0.60 19.61 4.12
N ASN A 249 0.02 19.12 3.05
CA ASN A 249 0.19 17.68 2.81
C ASN A 249 1.34 17.09 3.64
N VAL A 250 0.99 16.43 4.75
CA VAL A 250 1.95 15.76 5.64
C VAL A 250 2.85 14.75 4.91
N SER A 251 2.34 14.05 3.89
CA SER A 251 3.13 13.05 3.14
C SER A 251 4.32 13.69 2.42
N ALA A 252 4.13 14.84 1.78
CA ALA A 252 5.18 15.56 1.08
C ALA A 252 6.24 16.12 2.04
N TRP A 253 5.82 16.67 3.18
CA TRP A 253 6.74 17.12 4.24
C TRP A 253 7.57 15.96 4.80
N ASN A 254 6.93 14.83 5.12
CA ASN A 254 7.62 13.65 5.60
C ASN A 254 8.62 13.11 4.56
N TYR A 255 8.25 13.11 3.29
CA TYR A 255 9.14 12.70 2.20
C TYR A 255 10.36 13.62 2.09
N LEU A 256 10.17 14.95 2.12
CA LEU A 256 11.28 15.92 2.11
C LEU A 256 12.23 15.69 3.29
N ARG A 257 11.68 15.57 4.51
CA ARG A 257 12.49 15.30 5.72
C ARG A 257 13.23 13.98 5.63
N GLY A 258 12.57 12.93 5.11
CA GLY A 258 13.16 11.61 4.88
C GLY A 258 14.32 11.67 3.89
N LEU A 259 14.15 12.37 2.77
CA LEU A 259 15.15 12.50 1.71
C LEU A 259 16.40 13.24 2.18
N LEU A 260 16.21 14.38 2.86
CA LEU A 260 17.31 15.15 3.44
C LEU A 260 18.09 14.30 4.45
N LYS A 261 17.37 13.60 5.34
CA LYS A 261 17.99 12.77 6.38
C LYS A 261 18.74 11.56 5.80
N SER A 262 18.16 10.83 4.85
CA SER A 262 18.79 9.62 4.30
C SER A 262 20.09 9.91 3.53
N GLN A 263 20.21 11.13 2.99
CA GLN A 263 21.36 11.57 2.21
C GLN A 263 22.26 12.54 2.97
N SER A 264 22.01 12.75 4.27
CA SER A 264 22.77 13.66 5.16
C SER A 264 22.90 15.08 4.58
N LEU A 265 21.83 15.59 3.97
CA LEU A 265 21.79 16.93 3.41
C LEU A 265 21.38 17.96 4.47
N PRO A 266 22.02 19.14 4.51
CA PRO A 266 21.65 20.19 5.44
C PRO A 266 20.27 20.75 5.11
N LEU A 267 19.53 21.17 6.14
CA LEU A 267 18.20 21.78 5.97
C LEU A 267 18.30 23.22 5.46
N SER A 268 19.35 23.91 5.90
CA SER A 268 19.54 25.36 5.71
C SER A 268 19.39 25.84 4.25
N PRO A 269 19.96 25.15 3.24
CA PRO A 269 19.86 25.61 1.85
C PRO A 269 18.42 25.69 1.31
N LEU A 270 17.46 24.93 1.85
CA LEU A 270 16.07 24.93 1.34
C LEU A 270 15.12 25.82 2.14
N LEU A 271 15.62 26.56 3.13
CA LEU A 271 14.83 27.54 3.87
C LEU A 271 14.05 28.52 2.97
N PRO A 272 14.58 28.99 1.82
CA PRO A 272 13.81 29.86 0.92
C PRO A 272 12.50 29.26 0.38
N SER A 273 12.43 27.94 0.21
CA SER A 273 11.17 27.28 -0.18
C SER A 273 10.19 27.08 0.98
N VAL A 274 10.66 27.16 2.22
CA VAL A 274 9.91 26.75 3.41
C VAL A 274 9.41 27.95 4.23
N VAL A 275 10.24 28.99 4.39
CA VAL A 275 9.97 30.18 5.22
C VAL A 275 8.61 30.81 4.93
N PRO A 276 8.12 30.94 3.67
CA PRO A 276 6.81 31.53 3.40
C PRO A 276 5.63 30.79 4.07
N TYR A 277 5.80 29.51 4.43
CA TYR A 277 4.79 28.72 5.14
C TYR A 277 4.83 28.88 6.66
N THR A 278 5.82 29.60 7.19
CA THR A 278 6.00 29.80 8.65
C THR A 278 5.28 31.03 9.18
N GLY A 279 4.73 31.88 8.30
CA GLY A 279 4.10 33.15 8.68
C GLY A 279 5.07 34.16 9.30
N ARG A 280 6.38 33.94 9.19
CA ARG A 280 7.45 34.86 9.60
C ARG A 280 7.99 35.63 8.38
N ASP A 281 8.75 36.71 8.64
CA ASP A 281 9.22 37.61 7.59
C ASP A 281 9.93 36.87 6.45
N ASN A 282 9.64 37.32 5.23
CA ASN A 282 10.21 36.77 4.01
C ASN A 282 11.71 37.04 3.93
N LEU A 283 12.43 36.13 3.29
CA LEU A 283 13.85 36.30 3.01
C LEU A 283 14.13 37.55 2.17
N SER A 284 15.33 38.08 2.32
CA SER A 284 15.77 39.25 1.55
C SER A 284 15.83 38.92 0.05
N PRO A 285 15.57 39.89 -0.85
CA PRO A 285 15.66 39.66 -2.30
C PRO A 285 17.02 39.12 -2.77
N ALA A 286 18.10 39.47 -2.07
CA ALA A 286 19.46 39.00 -2.37
C ALA A 286 19.65 37.49 -2.12
N GLU A 287 18.91 36.90 -1.18
CA GLU A 287 18.95 35.46 -0.90
C GLU A 287 18.25 34.64 -1.99
N LEU A 288 17.33 35.26 -2.74
CA LEU A 288 16.55 34.61 -3.80
C LEU A 288 17.28 34.62 -5.16
N GLU A 289 18.14 35.60 -5.43
CA GLU A 289 18.85 35.72 -6.73
C GLU A 289 19.78 34.54 -7.05
N SER A 290 20.27 33.83 -6.03
CA SER A 290 21.14 32.65 -6.17
C SER A 290 20.44 31.31 -5.91
N TYR A 291 19.13 31.33 -5.65
CA TYR A 291 18.36 30.15 -5.25
C TYR A 291 17.93 29.32 -6.47
N SER A 292 18.15 28.01 -6.42
CA SER A 292 17.98 27.13 -7.59
C SER A 292 16.92 26.04 -7.44
N PHE A 293 16.07 26.17 -6.42
CA PHE A 293 14.94 25.27 -6.17
C PHE A 293 13.60 26.03 -6.28
N PRO A 294 12.48 25.32 -6.45
CA PRO A 294 11.15 25.93 -6.52
C PRO A 294 10.86 26.80 -5.31
N ILE A 295 10.26 27.96 -5.52
CA ILE A 295 9.71 28.81 -4.46
C ILE A 295 8.19 28.82 -4.55
N PRO A 296 7.48 29.08 -3.43
CA PRO A 296 6.03 29.30 -3.46
C PRO A 296 5.68 30.46 -4.40
N SER A 297 4.48 30.43 -4.98
CA SER A 297 3.94 31.59 -5.68
C SER A 297 3.73 32.77 -4.73
N ASP A 298 3.92 34.01 -5.21
CA ASP A 298 3.74 35.25 -4.43
C ASP A 298 2.39 35.30 -3.71
N VAL A 299 1.36 34.73 -4.36
CA VAL A 299 0.05 34.48 -3.76
C VAL A 299 -0.05 32.99 -3.47
N LEU A 300 -0.15 32.63 -2.19
CA LEU A 300 -0.37 31.25 -1.77
C LEU A 300 -1.73 30.73 -2.26
N PRO A 301 -1.89 29.41 -2.47
CA PRO A 301 -3.19 28.83 -2.80
C PRO A 301 -4.27 29.24 -1.80
N LYS A 302 -5.50 29.41 -2.29
CA LYS A 302 -6.67 29.64 -1.43
C LYS A 302 -6.75 28.54 -0.36
N ASP A 303 -7.23 28.90 0.83
CA ASP A 303 -7.33 28.01 1.98
C ASP A 303 -5.99 27.43 2.47
N THR A 304 -4.92 28.23 2.40
CA THR A 304 -3.62 27.93 3.04
C THR A 304 -3.46 28.78 4.31
N PRO A 305 -4.07 28.40 5.46
CA PRO A 305 -3.83 29.10 6.72
C PRO A 305 -2.36 28.97 7.11
N LEU A 306 -1.79 30.06 7.63
CA LEU A 306 -0.43 30.08 8.14
C LEU A 306 -0.43 30.20 9.66
N PRO A 307 0.58 29.65 10.36
CA PRO A 307 1.68 28.84 9.81
C PRO A 307 1.30 27.38 9.57
N VAL A 308 2.03 26.71 8.66
CA VAL A 308 2.00 25.25 8.52
C VAL A 308 2.88 24.64 9.62
N PRO A 309 2.36 23.76 10.51
CA PRO A 309 3.14 23.21 11.63
C PRO A 309 4.45 22.52 11.23
N LEU A 310 4.46 21.75 10.14
CA LEU A 310 5.67 21.07 9.65
C LEU A 310 6.69 22.01 9.01
N ALA A 311 6.26 23.19 8.53
CA ALA A 311 7.18 24.23 8.10
C ALA A 311 7.87 24.89 9.30
N LEU A 312 7.15 25.08 10.42
CA LEU A 312 7.76 25.52 11.68
C LEU A 312 8.70 24.47 12.25
N GLU A 313 8.35 23.18 12.18
CA GLU A 313 9.29 22.12 12.59
C GLU A 313 10.57 22.17 11.74
N TYR A 314 10.44 22.31 10.42
CA TYR A 314 11.59 22.45 9.52
C TYR A 314 12.47 23.65 9.91
N LEU A 315 11.86 24.82 10.15
CA LEU A 315 12.57 26.03 10.56
C LEU A 315 13.30 25.82 11.90
N GLY A 316 12.62 25.27 12.91
CA GLY A 316 13.23 24.99 14.22
C GLY A 316 14.42 24.05 14.12
N ASP A 317 14.29 22.99 13.32
CA ASP A 317 15.38 22.03 13.09
C ASP A 317 16.55 22.65 12.32
N ALA A 318 16.29 23.50 11.32
CA ALA A 318 17.33 24.20 10.57
C ALA A 318 18.08 25.24 11.44
N LEU A 319 17.38 25.96 12.32
CA LEU A 319 18.00 26.86 13.29
C LEU A 319 18.89 26.10 14.28
N ALA A 320 18.43 24.94 14.76
CA ALA A 320 19.22 24.08 15.63
C ALA A 320 20.49 23.54 14.91
N GLU A 321 20.38 23.13 13.64
CA GLU A 321 21.53 22.71 12.81
C GLU A 321 22.59 23.83 12.69
N GLN A 322 22.16 25.10 12.65
CA GLN A 322 23.04 26.28 12.62
C GLN A 322 23.59 26.69 14.00
N GLY A 323 23.24 25.98 15.08
CA GLY A 323 23.62 26.33 16.45
C GLY A 323 22.81 27.50 17.06
N LYS A 324 21.73 27.95 16.41
CA LYS A 324 20.84 29.02 16.89
C LYS A 324 19.77 28.46 17.84
N LEU A 325 20.22 27.88 18.94
CA LEU A 325 19.38 27.08 19.84
C LEU A 325 18.26 27.90 20.52
N ASP A 326 18.52 29.16 20.87
CA ASP A 326 17.49 30.04 21.45
C ASP A 326 16.33 30.30 20.48
N GLU A 327 16.65 30.60 19.22
CA GLU A 327 15.65 30.84 18.17
C GLU A 327 14.87 29.56 17.84
N ALA A 328 15.56 28.41 17.76
CA ALA A 328 14.93 27.11 17.59
C ALA A 328 13.97 26.79 18.75
N GLY A 329 14.40 27.04 19.99
CA GLY A 329 13.59 26.88 21.18
C GLY A 329 12.34 27.74 21.17
N GLN A 330 12.42 28.99 20.69
CA GLN A 330 11.25 29.84 20.50
C GLN A 330 10.24 29.25 19.50
N VAL A 331 10.72 28.72 18.36
CA VAL A 331 9.87 28.06 17.36
C VAL A 331 9.14 26.86 17.96
N PHE A 332 9.85 25.98 18.66
CA PHE A 332 9.23 24.81 19.31
C PHE A 332 8.27 25.22 20.44
N GLY A 333 8.57 26.29 21.18
CA GLY A 333 7.65 26.88 22.15
C GLY A 333 6.34 27.35 21.52
N ASP A 334 6.41 28.07 20.41
CA ASP A 334 5.25 28.53 19.65
C ASP A 334 4.40 27.36 19.12
N LEU A 335 5.04 26.29 18.61
CA LEU A 335 4.35 25.06 18.21
C LEU A 335 3.61 24.43 19.40
N SER A 336 4.24 24.38 20.57
CA SER A 336 3.66 23.81 21.79
C SER A 336 2.41 24.55 22.26
N VAL A 337 2.47 25.89 22.30
CA VAL A 337 1.43 26.71 22.95
C VAL A 337 0.37 27.25 21.99
N LYS A 338 0.68 27.42 20.70
CA LYS A 338 -0.19 28.12 19.74
C LYS A 338 -0.56 27.25 18.54
N TYR A 339 0.44 26.79 17.79
CA TYR A 339 0.21 26.36 16.40
C TYR A 339 -0.01 24.86 16.21
N ASP A 340 0.36 24.02 17.19
CA ASP A 340 0.18 22.57 17.12
C ASP A 340 0.00 21.92 18.50
N ARG A 341 -0.98 22.45 19.24
CA ARG A 341 -1.24 22.13 20.64
C ARG A 341 -1.57 20.66 20.91
N MET A 342 -2.02 19.91 19.90
CA MET A 342 -2.23 18.47 20.01
C MET A 342 -0.93 17.73 20.40
N ARG A 343 0.22 18.25 19.96
CA ARG A 343 1.55 17.70 20.25
C ARG A 343 2.34 18.57 21.24
N ALA A 344 1.65 19.34 22.11
CA ALA A 344 2.30 20.27 23.04
C ALA A 344 3.42 19.64 23.88
N GLY A 345 3.21 18.43 24.42
CA GLY A 345 4.24 17.72 25.19
C GLY A 345 5.49 17.38 24.37
N TYR A 346 5.32 17.00 23.10
CA TYR A 346 6.43 16.71 22.19
C TYR A 346 7.21 17.96 21.82
N TRP A 347 6.53 19.06 21.52
CA TRP A 347 7.20 20.33 21.19
C TRP A 347 7.90 20.95 22.41
N GLU A 348 7.32 20.82 23.60
CA GLU A 348 7.98 21.22 24.85
C GLU A 348 9.25 20.39 25.11
N LEU A 349 9.23 19.10 24.80
CA LEU A 349 10.43 18.26 24.86
C LEU A 349 11.52 18.78 23.91
N LYS A 350 11.20 19.06 22.63
CA LYS A 350 12.17 19.62 21.68
C LYS A 350 12.70 20.98 22.11
N ARG A 351 11.83 21.84 22.66
CA ARG A 351 12.22 23.14 23.21
C ARG A 351 13.27 23.00 24.32
N ARG A 352 13.07 22.07 25.25
CA ARG A 352 14.02 21.83 26.36
C ARG A 352 15.36 21.32 25.87
N GLN A 353 15.38 20.47 24.85
CA GLN A 353 16.63 19.98 24.24
C GLN A 353 17.51 21.10 23.68
N CYS A 354 16.92 22.22 23.24
CA CYS A 354 17.68 23.40 22.82
C CYS A 354 18.30 24.17 24.00
N ALA A 355 17.74 24.09 25.21
CA ALA A 355 18.24 24.81 26.38
C ALA A 355 19.27 24.00 27.21
N GLU A 356 19.36 22.69 26.97
CA GLU A 356 20.23 21.75 27.68
C GLU A 356 21.58 21.48 26.96
N GLN A 357 21.76 22.03 25.75
CA GLN A 357 22.98 21.96 24.93
C GLN A 357 23.73 23.29 24.97
#